data_AF-A0A0G1I876-F1
#
_entry.id   AF-A0A0G1I876-F1
#
_cell.length_a   1.000
_cell.length_b   1.000
_cell.length_c   1.000
_cell.angle_alpha   90.00
_cell.angle_beta   90.00
_cell.angle_gamma   90.00
#
_symmetry.space_group_name_H-M   'P 1'
#
loop_
_entity.id
_entity.type
_entity.pdbx_description
1 polymer ?
#
loop_
_entity_poly.entity_id
_entity_poly.type
_entity_poly.pdbx_seq_one_letter_code
_entity_poly.pdbx_strand_id
1 'polypeptide(L)'
;MVISPELARRWIEVGWQASDQVKKYVSEALNGRELERLERAAREKTGVDAGIKAINPATNEEIPVWVADYVLGSYGTGAIMAVPAHDERDWGFAKKFNLEIRQVVSPLSAGPVRIYDSINDALKKAPQDLESAIEDYEKIKAGEKIYTQYGILINSNSFTGLESAEAVKKISKKIGAELK
;
A
#
# COMPACT_ATOMS: atom_id res chain seq x y z
N MET A 1 0.88 -7.05 4.96
CA MET A 1 0.95 -6.30 6.24
C MET A 1 2.40 -6.18 6.64
N VAL A 2 2.82 -5.07 7.24
CA VAL A 2 4.20 -4.91 7.75
C VAL A 2 4.16 -4.55 9.23
N ILE A 3 5.01 -5.20 10.04
CA ILE A 3 5.18 -4.93 11.46
C ILE A 3 6.59 -4.41 11.75
N SER A 4 6.69 -3.58 12.78
CA SER A 4 7.96 -3.06 13.29
C SER A 4 8.82 -4.16 13.92
N PRO A 5 10.15 -4.02 13.93
CA PRO A 5 11.05 -4.92 14.66
C PRO A 5 10.74 -4.97 16.17
N GLU A 6 10.32 -3.86 16.78
CA GLU A 6 9.92 -3.82 18.19
C GLU A 6 8.67 -4.68 18.46
N LEU A 7 7.67 -4.59 17.59
CA LEU A 7 6.46 -5.40 17.72
C LEU A 7 6.77 -6.88 17.51
N ALA A 8 7.59 -7.20 16.51
CA ALA A 8 8.06 -8.57 16.27
C ALA A 8 8.82 -9.12 17.48
N ARG A 9 9.72 -8.33 18.10
CA ARG A 9 10.42 -8.73 19.33
C ARG A 9 9.44 -9.05 20.46
N ARG A 10 8.45 -8.18 20.69
CA ARG A 10 7.42 -8.40 21.71
C ARG A 10 6.62 -9.69 21.45
N TRP A 11 6.26 -9.96 20.20
CA TRP A 11 5.56 -11.19 19.83
C TRP A 11 6.39 -12.45 20.10
N ILE A 12 7.70 -12.40 19.81
CA ILE A 12 8.64 -13.48 20.12
C ILE A 12 8.71 -13.70 21.64
N GLU A 13 8.82 -12.63 22.43
CA GLU A 13 8.87 -12.69 23.90
C GLU A 13 7.63 -13.34 24.52
N VAL A 14 6.45 -13.15 23.92
CA VAL A 14 5.19 -13.75 24.39
C VAL A 14 4.87 -15.12 23.75
N GLY A 15 5.82 -15.69 23.00
CA GLY A 15 5.77 -17.10 22.57
C GLY A 15 5.59 -17.35 21.08
N TRP A 16 5.62 -16.32 20.22
CA TRP A 16 5.64 -16.53 18.77
C TRP A 16 6.94 -17.25 18.36
N GLN A 17 6.79 -18.45 17.76
CA GLN A 17 7.90 -19.27 17.27
C GLN A 17 8.41 -18.77 15.92
N ALA A 18 9.02 -17.59 15.92
CA ALA A 18 9.62 -17.00 14.71
C ALA A 18 10.87 -17.80 14.25
N SER A 19 11.13 -17.78 12.94
CA SER A 19 12.33 -18.38 12.36
C SER A 19 13.60 -17.67 12.82
N ASP A 20 14.75 -18.35 12.70
CA ASP A 20 16.04 -17.74 13.05
C ASP A 20 16.39 -16.55 12.16
N GLN A 21 15.92 -16.55 10.91
CA GLN A 21 16.06 -15.41 10.00
C GLN A 21 15.33 -14.17 10.53
N VAL A 22 14.10 -14.34 11.05
CA VAL A 22 13.33 -13.24 11.65
C VAL A 22 14.00 -12.75 12.92
N LYS A 23 14.43 -13.64 13.82
CA LYS A 23 15.12 -13.27 15.06
C LYS A 23 16.41 -12.49 14.77
N LYS A 24 17.20 -12.96 13.80
CA LYS A 24 18.41 -12.29 13.35
C LYS A 24 18.11 -10.89 12.82
N TYR A 25 17.15 -10.77 11.91
CA TYR A 25 16.76 -9.48 11.35
C TYR A 25 16.29 -8.51 12.43
N VAL A 26 15.43 -8.95 13.36
CA VAL A 26 14.96 -8.13 14.49
C VAL A 26 16.13 -7.62 15.33
N SER A 27 17.10 -8.49 15.65
CA SER A 27 18.29 -8.08 16.41
C SER A 27 19.14 -7.04 15.65
N GLU A 28 19.31 -7.20 14.34
CA GLU A 28 20.08 -6.28 13.50
C GLU A 28 19.37 -4.94 13.32
N ALA A 29 18.06 -4.97 13.04
CA ALA A 29 17.23 -3.80 12.84
C ALA A 29 17.08 -2.95 14.11
N LEU A 30 17.13 -3.57 15.30
CA LEU A 30 17.09 -2.88 16.58
C LEU A 30 18.45 -2.40 17.08
N ASN A 31 19.53 -2.65 16.32
CA ASN A 31 20.87 -2.22 16.71
C ASN A 31 21.12 -0.73 16.36
N GLY A 32 21.72 0.00 17.30
CA GLY A 32 21.97 1.45 17.18
C GLY A 32 20.82 2.30 17.70
N ARG A 33 20.98 3.62 17.61
CA ARG A 33 19.98 4.59 18.10
C ARG A 33 18.81 4.71 17.11
N GLU A 34 17.63 5.11 17.57
CA GLU A 34 16.43 5.28 16.74
C GLU A 34 16.67 6.18 15.51
N LEU A 35 17.36 7.31 15.68
CA LEU A 35 17.73 8.18 14.55
C LEU A 35 18.59 7.46 13.49
N GLU A 36 19.57 6.67 13.91
CA GLU A 36 20.43 5.91 12.99
C GLU A 36 19.64 4.82 12.26
N ARG A 37 18.66 4.21 12.94
CA ARG A 37 17.76 3.23 12.34
C ARG A 37 16.85 3.88 11.29
N LEU A 38 16.31 5.07 11.59
CA LEU A 38 15.51 5.85 10.64
C LEU A 38 16.29 6.27 9.40
N GLU A 39 17.52 6.76 9.57
CA GLU A 39 18.39 7.12 8.45
C GLU A 39 18.72 5.92 7.57
N ARG A 40 18.95 4.75 8.17
CA ARG A 40 19.20 3.50 7.45
C ARG A 40 17.98 3.06 6.64
N ALA A 41 16.80 3.03 7.26
CA ALA A 41 15.54 2.64 6.60
C ALA A 41 15.13 3.59 5.47
N ALA A 42 15.56 4.87 5.54
CA ALA A 42 15.39 5.84 4.48
C ALA A 42 16.33 5.59 3.28
N ARG A 43 17.56 5.14 3.53
CA ARG A 43 18.57 4.86 2.49
C ARG A 43 18.33 3.52 1.81
N GLU A 44 18.06 2.49 2.59
CA GLU A 44 17.90 1.13 2.11
C GLU A 44 16.65 0.49 2.70
N LYS A 45 15.76 0.01 1.83
CA LYS A 45 14.60 -0.79 2.24
C LYS A 45 15.08 -2.16 2.70
N THR A 46 14.93 -2.49 3.98
CA THR A 46 15.24 -3.84 4.47
C THR A 46 13.99 -4.48 5.07
N GLY A 47 13.94 -5.81 5.08
CA GLY A 47 12.81 -6.54 5.64
C GLY A 47 12.95 -8.04 5.49
N VAL A 48 12.13 -8.77 6.22
CA VAL A 48 12.08 -10.24 6.20
C VAL A 48 10.63 -10.72 6.25
N ASP A 49 10.34 -11.79 5.51
CA ASP A 49 9.06 -12.50 5.60
C ASP A 49 8.92 -13.11 7.00
N ALA A 50 7.84 -12.80 7.70
CA ALA A 50 7.56 -13.32 9.03
C ALA A 50 7.14 -14.80 9.01
N GLY A 51 6.79 -15.36 7.84
CA GLY A 51 6.30 -16.73 7.70
C GLY A 51 4.88 -16.93 8.24
N ILE A 52 4.17 -15.83 8.53
CA ILE A 52 2.78 -15.84 8.97
C ILE A 52 1.93 -14.99 8.03
N LYS A 53 0.62 -15.22 8.06
CA LYS A 53 -0.35 -14.49 7.26
C LYS A 53 -1.37 -13.80 8.16
N ALA A 54 -1.87 -12.65 7.72
CA ALA A 54 -3.00 -11.97 8.31
C ALA A 54 -4.21 -12.07 7.39
N ILE A 55 -5.42 -11.99 7.93
CA ILE A 55 -6.65 -11.92 7.14
C ILE A 55 -7.02 -10.46 6.95
N ASN A 56 -7.19 -10.03 5.70
CA ASN A 56 -7.72 -8.71 5.40
C ASN A 56 -9.22 -8.68 5.74
N PRO A 57 -9.69 -7.90 6.73
CA PRO A 57 -11.09 -7.92 7.16
C PRO A 57 -12.06 -7.35 6.11
N ALA A 58 -11.56 -6.57 5.13
CA ALA A 58 -12.40 -6.03 4.07
C ALA A 58 -12.70 -7.07 2.97
N THR A 59 -11.72 -7.92 2.65
CA THR A 59 -11.78 -8.88 1.54
C THR A 59 -11.82 -10.35 1.96
N ASN A 60 -11.47 -10.65 3.22
CA ASN A 60 -11.20 -11.99 3.77
C ASN A 60 -10.06 -12.75 3.09
N GLU A 61 -9.21 -12.07 2.32
CA GLU A 61 -8.03 -12.68 1.70
C GLU A 61 -6.87 -12.76 2.69
N GLU A 62 -6.03 -13.80 2.57
CA GLU A 62 -4.78 -13.89 3.31
C GLU A 62 -3.73 -12.95 2.72
N ILE A 63 -3.05 -12.19 3.56
CA ILE A 63 -1.94 -11.32 3.17
C ILE A 63 -0.69 -11.70 3.95
N PRO A 64 0.50 -11.70 3.33
CA PRO A 64 1.74 -12.00 4.03
C PRO A 64 2.05 -10.91 5.06
N VAL A 65 2.68 -11.31 6.17
CA VAL A 65 3.20 -10.40 7.18
C VAL A 65 4.72 -10.30 7.00
N TRP A 66 5.22 -9.08 6.96
CA TRP A 66 6.65 -8.78 6.87
C TRP A 66 7.11 -8.02 8.12
N VAL A 67 8.36 -8.22 8.52
CA VAL A 67 9.03 -7.36 9.52
C VAL A 67 9.94 -6.41 8.78
N ALA A 68 9.81 -5.10 8.98
CA ALA A 68 10.63 -4.10 8.31
C ALA A 68 10.89 -2.86 9.18
N ASP A 69 12.09 -2.29 9.06
CA ASP A 69 12.59 -1.16 9.85
C ASP A 69 12.00 0.21 9.47
N TYR A 70 11.30 0.32 8.32
CA TYR A 70 10.58 1.52 7.95
C TYR A 70 9.25 1.72 8.71
N VAL A 71 8.83 0.71 9.48
CA VAL A 71 7.67 0.76 10.39
C VAL A 71 8.18 0.90 11.82
N LEU A 72 7.74 1.95 12.52
CA LEU A 72 8.22 2.28 13.86
C LEU A 72 7.30 1.73 14.94
N GLY A 73 7.85 1.00 15.91
CA GLY A 73 7.10 0.57 17.08
C GLY A 73 6.64 1.73 17.98
N SER A 74 7.32 2.87 17.92
CA SER A 74 7.03 4.08 18.70
C SER A 74 5.85 4.90 18.14
N TYR A 75 5.41 4.63 16.91
CA TYR A 75 4.33 5.37 16.24
C TYR A 75 3.16 4.45 15.88
N GLY A 76 1.95 4.86 16.28
CA GLY A 76 0.73 4.07 16.07
C GLY A 76 0.76 2.75 16.83
N THR A 77 0.44 1.64 16.16
CA THR A 77 0.42 0.30 16.74
C THR A 77 1.72 -0.48 16.53
N GLY A 78 2.69 0.10 15.82
CA GLY A 78 3.86 -0.63 15.33
C GLY A 78 3.56 -1.61 14.19
N ALA A 79 2.40 -1.47 13.54
CA ALA A 79 2.00 -2.26 12.38
C ALA A 79 1.22 -1.41 11.36
N ILE A 80 1.40 -1.69 10.07
CA ILE A 80 0.68 -1.02 8.98
C ILE A 80 0.10 -2.02 7.98
N MET A 81 -0.99 -1.63 7.36
CA MET A 81 -1.47 -2.26 6.13
C MET A 81 -0.76 -1.59 4.95
N ALA A 82 0.13 -2.33 4.29
CA ALA A 82 0.85 -1.82 3.13
C ALA A 82 -0.04 -1.82 1.88
N VAL A 83 -0.02 -0.73 1.12
CA VAL A 83 -0.78 -0.58 -0.13
C VAL A 83 0.17 -0.09 -1.25
N PRO A 84 0.97 -0.99 -1.85
CA PRO A 84 2.07 -0.61 -2.74
C PRO A 84 1.67 0.17 -4.00
N ALA A 85 0.42 0.04 -4.47
CA ALA A 85 -0.05 0.80 -5.63
C ALA A 85 -0.33 2.28 -5.32
N HIS A 86 -0.43 2.64 -4.03
CA HIS A 86 -0.95 3.93 -3.57
C HIS A 86 -0.14 4.59 -2.42
N ASP A 87 0.95 3.97 -1.93
CA ASP A 87 1.94 4.57 -1.00
C ASP A 87 3.38 4.35 -1.52
N GLU A 88 4.17 5.42 -1.64
CA GLU A 88 5.51 5.39 -2.23
C GLU A 88 6.51 4.52 -1.46
N ARG A 89 6.39 4.48 -0.14
CA ARG A 89 7.27 3.69 0.73
C ARG A 89 6.98 2.22 0.54
N ASP A 90 5.70 1.86 0.47
CA ASP A 90 5.26 0.49 0.23
C ASP A 90 5.57 0.04 -1.20
N TRP A 91 5.47 0.94 -2.19
CA TRP A 91 5.85 0.66 -3.58
C TRP A 91 7.32 0.29 -3.69
N GLY A 92 8.21 1.10 -3.10
CA GLY A 92 9.65 0.83 -3.11
C GLY A 92 10.01 -0.49 -2.40
N PHE A 93 9.34 -0.79 -1.29
CA PHE A 93 9.49 -2.07 -0.60
C PHE A 93 9.01 -3.24 -1.47
N ALA A 94 7.80 -3.15 -2.04
CA ALA A 94 7.23 -4.19 -2.89
C ALA A 94 8.08 -4.44 -4.13
N LYS A 95 8.61 -3.41 -4.79
CA LYS A 95 9.54 -3.55 -5.93
C LYS A 95 10.83 -4.28 -5.51
N LYS A 96 11.43 -3.91 -4.38
CA LYS A 96 12.69 -4.56 -3.92
C LYS A 96 12.49 -6.04 -3.60
N PHE A 97 11.36 -6.39 -2.98
CA PHE A 97 11.07 -7.75 -2.53
C PHE A 97 10.17 -8.54 -3.50
N ASN A 98 9.93 -8.02 -4.71
CA ASN A 98 9.07 -8.60 -5.74
C ASN A 98 7.69 -9.04 -5.21
N LEU A 99 7.07 -8.17 -4.42
CA LEU A 99 5.73 -8.37 -3.86
C LEU A 99 4.66 -7.87 -4.84
N GLU A 100 3.46 -8.41 -4.69
CA GLU A 100 2.31 -8.02 -5.49
C GLU A 100 1.99 -6.53 -5.33
N ILE A 101 1.87 -5.82 -6.45
CA ILE A 101 1.42 -4.43 -6.51
C ILE A 101 0.02 -4.44 -7.15
N ARG A 102 -1.01 -4.51 -6.31
CA ARG A 102 -2.41 -4.54 -6.75
C ARG A 102 -3.01 -3.15 -6.77
N GLN A 103 -3.37 -2.66 -7.95
CA GLN A 103 -4.08 -1.40 -8.10
C GLN A 103 -5.53 -1.54 -7.64
N VAL A 104 -5.96 -0.67 -6.71
CA VAL A 104 -7.32 -0.64 -6.17
C VAL A 104 -8.02 0.71 -6.35
N VAL A 105 -7.30 1.75 -6.77
CA VAL A 105 -7.86 3.06 -7.14
C VAL A 105 -7.42 3.40 -8.56
N SER A 106 -8.39 3.75 -9.41
CA SER A 106 -8.16 4.24 -10.76
C SER A 106 -8.15 5.77 -10.79
N PRO A 107 -7.20 6.39 -11.51
CA PRO A 107 -7.21 7.84 -11.77
C PRO A 107 -8.35 8.28 -12.70
N LEU A 108 -9.08 7.32 -13.30
CA LEU A 108 -10.34 7.58 -13.99
C LEU A 108 -11.40 7.99 -12.97
N SER A 109 -11.28 9.23 -12.51
CA SER A 109 -12.30 9.93 -11.75
C SER A 109 -13.47 10.26 -12.67
N ALA A 110 -14.65 10.27 -12.07
CA ALA A 110 -15.89 10.88 -12.56
C ALA A 110 -15.75 12.40 -12.78
N GLY A 111 -14.78 12.83 -13.59
CA GLY A 111 -14.90 14.09 -14.31
C GLY A 111 -16.16 14.04 -15.19
N PRO A 112 -16.73 15.19 -15.57
CA PRO A 112 -17.88 15.17 -16.48
C PRO A 112 -17.51 14.31 -17.69
N VAL A 113 -18.34 13.31 -17.97
CA VAL A 113 -18.23 12.53 -19.21
C VAL A 113 -18.22 13.55 -20.34
N ARG A 114 -17.06 13.72 -20.98
CA ARG A 114 -16.94 14.64 -22.10
C ARG A 114 -17.56 13.93 -23.29
N ILE A 115 -18.78 14.33 -23.63
CA ILE A 115 -19.45 13.87 -24.84
C ILE A 115 -18.88 14.71 -25.99
N TYR A 116 -18.31 14.03 -26.96
CA TYR A 116 -17.84 14.60 -28.21
C TYR A 116 -18.72 14.08 -29.33
N ASP A 117 -19.04 14.93 -30.30
CA ASP A 117 -19.91 14.55 -31.42
C ASP A 117 -19.26 13.51 -32.34
N SER A 118 -17.92 13.40 -32.31
CA SER A 118 -17.16 12.38 -33.03
C SER A 118 -15.80 12.12 -32.39
N ILE A 119 -15.19 10.97 -32.71
CA ILE A 119 -13.82 10.62 -32.30
C ILE A 119 -12.81 11.67 -32.80
N ASN A 120 -12.99 12.18 -34.02
CA ASN A 120 -12.11 13.21 -34.58
C ASN A 120 -12.24 14.56 -33.86
N ASP A 121 -13.41 14.86 -33.29
CA ASP A 121 -13.63 16.06 -32.49
C ASP A 121 -13.00 15.91 -31.09
N ALA A 122 -13.09 14.72 -30.50
CA ALA A 122 -12.43 14.37 -29.25
C ALA A 122 -10.91 14.53 -29.38
N LEU A 123 -10.28 14.00 -30.43
CA LEU A 123 -8.82 14.09 -30.61
C LEU A 123 -8.30 15.52 -30.84
N LYS A 124 -9.14 16.43 -31.34
CA LYS A 124 -8.77 17.85 -31.56
C LYS A 124 -8.98 18.74 -30.34
N LYS A 125 -9.98 18.41 -29.51
CA LYS A 125 -10.39 19.18 -28.31
C LYS A 125 -9.91 18.55 -27.01
N ALA A 126 -9.42 17.32 -27.07
CA ALA A 126 -8.60 16.72 -26.03
C ALA A 126 -7.45 17.68 -25.74
N PRO A 127 -7.27 18.12 -24.49
CA PRO A 127 -6.14 18.97 -24.20
C PRO A 127 -4.84 18.17 -24.42
N GLN A 128 -3.71 18.85 -24.66
CA GLN A 128 -2.39 18.19 -24.82
C GLN A 128 -2.01 17.30 -23.62
N ASP A 129 -2.68 17.50 -22.49
CA ASP A 129 -2.59 16.68 -21.29
C ASP A 129 -3.18 15.27 -21.45
N LEU A 130 -3.99 14.99 -22.48
CA LEU A 130 -4.65 13.70 -22.64
C LEU A 130 -3.66 12.60 -23.02
N GLU A 131 -2.71 12.86 -23.91
CA GLU A 131 -1.66 11.88 -24.26
C GLU A 131 -0.80 11.53 -23.04
N SER A 132 -0.37 12.54 -22.29
CA SER A 132 0.38 12.35 -21.03
C SER A 132 -0.46 11.65 -19.96
N ALA A 133 -1.77 11.93 -19.87
CA ALA A 133 -2.67 11.27 -18.94
C ALA A 133 -2.94 9.81 -19.32
N ILE A 134 -3.02 9.49 -20.62
CA ILE A 134 -3.13 8.11 -21.13
C ILE A 134 -1.83 7.36 -20.84
N GLU A 135 -0.67 7.97 -21.11
CA GLU A 135 0.62 7.36 -20.82
C GLU A 135 0.79 7.08 -19.31
N ASP A 136 0.42 8.06 -18.48
CA ASP A 136 0.42 7.90 -17.03
C ASP A 136 -0.54 6.80 -16.58
N TYR A 137 -1.74 6.73 -17.16
CA TYR A 137 -2.71 5.68 -16.87
C TYR A 137 -2.17 4.30 -17.21
N GLU A 138 -1.57 4.13 -18.38
CA GLU A 138 -0.99 2.83 -18.78
C GLU A 138 0.19 2.44 -17.88
N LYS A 139 1.06 3.40 -17.50
CA LYS A 139 2.14 3.14 -16.52
C LYS A 139 1.60 2.78 -15.14
N ILE A 140 0.53 3.44 -14.68
CA ILE A 140 -0.11 3.12 -13.41
C ILE A 140 -0.70 1.71 -13.46
N LYS A 141 -1.43 1.38 -14.53
CA LYS A 141 -2.04 0.07 -14.76
C LYS A 141 -1.01 -1.05 -14.86
N ALA A 142 0.17 -0.77 -15.43
CA ALA A 142 1.31 -1.67 -15.49
C ALA A 142 2.08 -1.78 -14.15
N GLY A 143 1.76 -0.98 -13.14
CA GLY A 143 2.49 -0.94 -11.86
C GLY A 143 3.89 -0.30 -11.98
N GLU A 144 4.12 0.48 -13.03
CA GLU A 144 5.35 1.22 -13.29
C GLU A 144 5.32 2.63 -12.70
N LYS A 145 4.12 3.17 -12.46
CA LYS A 145 3.89 4.47 -11.81
C LYS A 145 2.93 4.31 -10.64
N ILE A 146 3.20 5.04 -9.55
CA ILE A 146 2.33 5.07 -8.39
C ILE A 146 1.20 6.09 -8.55
N TYR A 147 0.01 5.78 -8.01
CA TYR A 147 -1.12 6.71 -7.98
C TYR A 147 -1.61 6.92 -6.55
N THR A 148 -1.47 8.13 -6.01
CA THR A 148 -1.74 8.41 -4.58
C THR A 148 -3.00 9.25 -4.34
N GLN A 149 -3.71 9.62 -5.41
CA GLN A 149 -4.89 10.48 -5.32
C GLN A 149 -6.19 9.69 -5.20
N TYR A 150 -7.26 10.40 -4.85
CA TYR A 150 -8.61 9.83 -4.81
C TYR A 150 -9.12 9.58 -6.23
N GLY A 151 -9.91 8.52 -6.39
CA GLY A 151 -10.48 8.13 -7.66
C GLY A 151 -11.62 7.12 -7.49
N ILE A 152 -11.77 6.24 -8.47
CA ILE A 152 -12.78 5.17 -8.43
C ILE A 152 -12.13 3.86 -8.02
N LEU A 153 -12.75 3.16 -7.08
CA LEU A 153 -12.27 1.86 -6.64
C LEU A 153 -12.41 0.81 -7.73
N ILE A 154 -11.32 0.09 -7.98
CA ILE A 154 -11.24 -1.06 -8.88
C ILE A 154 -10.70 -2.26 -8.09
N ASN A 155 -10.92 -3.48 -8.56
CA ASN A 155 -10.40 -4.70 -7.92
C ASN A 155 -10.67 -4.78 -6.40
N SER A 156 -11.79 -4.23 -5.93
CA SER A 156 -12.10 -4.00 -4.51
C SER A 156 -13.39 -4.72 -4.07
N ASN A 157 -13.71 -5.84 -4.71
CA ASN A 157 -14.88 -6.67 -4.44
C ASN A 157 -16.18 -5.83 -4.42
N SER A 158 -16.96 -5.92 -3.33
CA SER A 158 -18.22 -5.18 -3.13
C SER A 158 -18.06 -3.65 -3.11
N PHE A 159 -16.83 -3.14 -3.13
CA PHE A 159 -16.54 -1.70 -3.14
C PHE A 159 -16.11 -1.19 -4.52
N THR A 160 -15.94 -2.07 -5.51
CA THR A 160 -15.63 -1.65 -6.88
C THR A 160 -16.72 -0.73 -7.43
N GLY A 161 -16.30 0.36 -8.09
CA GLY A 161 -17.17 1.39 -8.66
C GLY A 161 -17.49 2.55 -7.72
N LEU A 162 -17.14 2.45 -6.43
CA LEU A 162 -17.31 3.55 -5.49
C LEU A 162 -16.22 4.61 -5.65
N GLU A 163 -16.57 5.88 -5.43
CA GLU A 163 -15.58 6.94 -5.22
C GLU A 163 -14.82 6.70 -3.92
N SER A 164 -13.52 7.03 -3.89
CA SER A 164 -12.68 6.85 -2.70
C SER A 164 -13.28 7.46 -1.43
N ALA A 165 -13.87 8.65 -1.52
CA ALA A 165 -14.49 9.31 -0.36
C ALA A 165 -15.70 8.55 0.20
N GLU A 166 -16.51 7.95 -0.66
CA GLU A 166 -17.64 7.11 -0.25
C GLU A 166 -17.16 5.75 0.27
N ALA A 167 -16.16 5.17 -0.41
CA ALA A 167 -15.58 3.89 -0.05
C ALA A 167 -14.98 3.91 1.35
N VAL A 168 -14.25 4.97 1.73
CA VAL A 168 -13.72 5.13 3.10
C VAL A 168 -14.83 4.98 4.14
N LYS A 169 -15.96 5.67 3.95
CA LYS A 169 -17.11 5.58 4.88
C LYS A 169 -17.69 4.17 4.96
N LYS A 170 -17.89 3.51 3.81
CA LYS A 170 -18.48 2.17 3.76
C LYS A 170 -17.54 1.10 4.31
N ILE A 171 -16.25 1.17 4.00
CA ILE A 171 -15.24 0.23 4.50
C ILE A 171 -15.12 0.38 6.01
N SER A 172 -14.96 1.60 6.54
CA SER A 172 -14.89 1.83 7.99
C SER A 172 -16.09 1.26 8.73
N LYS A 173 -17.30 1.48 8.22
CA LYS A 173 -18.51 0.88 8.78
C LYS A 173 -18.49 -0.65 8.74
N LYS A 174 -18.03 -1.26 7.64
CA LYS A 174 -17.96 -2.73 7.49
C LYS A 174 -17.00 -3.36 8.48
N ILE A 175 -15.83 -2.75 8.70
CA ILE A 175 -14.80 -3.30 9.59
C ILE A 175 -15.00 -2.91 11.06
N GLY A 176 -16.11 -2.23 11.38
CA GLY A 176 -16.40 -1.78 12.75
C GLY A 176 -15.48 -0.67 13.25
N ALA A 177 -14.84 0.08 12.35
CA ALA A 177 -14.00 1.21 12.72
C ALA A 177 -14.85 2.49 12.83
N GLU A 178 -14.71 3.22 13.94
CA GLU A 178 -15.28 4.55 14.10
C GLU A 178 -14.40 5.58 13.37
N LEU A 179 -14.99 6.29 12.40
CA LEU A 179 -14.34 7.46 11.78
C LEU A 179 -14.40 8.61 12.79
N LYS A 180 -13.24 9.07 13.25
CA LYS A 180 -13.11 10.28 14.07
C LYS A 180 -13.06 11.53 13.21
#